data_AF-A0A5K3FSY4-F1
#
_entry.id   AF-A0A5K3FSY4-F1
#
_cell.length_a   1.000
_cell.length_b   1.000
_cell.length_c   1.000
_cell.angle_alpha   90.00
_cell.angle_beta   90.00
_cell.angle_gamma   90.00
#
_symmetry.space_group_name_H-M   'P 1'
#
loop_
_entity.id
_entity.type
_entity.pdbx_description
1 polymer ?
#
loop_
_entity_poly.entity_id
_entity_poly.type
_entity_poly.pdbx_seq_one_letter_code
_entity_poly.pdbx_strand_id
1 'polypeptide(L)'
;MPSVKIGAIDIEFPYEPYDCQKKYMESVIASLVQRQHAILESPTGTGKTLCLLCASLGWLEYSLAQQQLKQLEQPWDGRNDSAPPSCSSKFDAPLIIFSSRTHAQLNQAIQAFKNTAYSSHKIGVLGSRDQLCSLPEVINLETNSAKVYQCRLRVSTRTCEYYRNFDANREKLLDTMKTSKITDIEDLAKFGREHRYFFLCLISFRSY
;
A
#
# COMPACT_ATOMS: atom_id res chain seq x y z
N MET A 1 1.07 13.75 19.20
CA MET A 1 0.42 12.42 19.26
C MET A 1 1.13 11.64 20.36
N PRO A 2 0.44 11.04 21.35
CA PRO A 2 1.09 10.22 22.37
C PRO A 2 1.80 9.00 21.77
N SER A 3 2.93 8.62 22.35
CA SER A 3 3.68 7.42 21.97
C SER A 3 3.39 6.30 22.97
N VAL A 4 2.96 5.14 22.46
CA VAL A 4 2.70 3.92 23.21
C VAL A 4 3.85 2.96 23.00
N LYS A 5 4.57 2.63 24.07
CA LYS A 5 5.69 1.72 24.01
C LYS A 5 5.24 0.27 24.20
N ILE A 6 5.48 -0.57 23.19
CA ILE A 6 5.20 -2.01 23.23
C ILE A 6 6.50 -2.76 22.96
N GLY A 7 7.17 -3.19 24.04
CA GLY A 7 8.49 -3.79 23.96
C GLY A 7 9.54 -2.80 23.43
N ALA A 8 10.12 -3.11 22.26
CA ALA A 8 11.11 -2.26 21.58
C ALA A 8 10.50 -1.34 20.50
N ILE A 9 9.18 -1.36 20.34
CA ILE A 9 8.47 -0.64 19.28
C ILE A 9 7.69 0.51 19.93
N ASP A 10 7.94 1.72 19.45
CA ASP A 10 7.20 2.92 19.83
C ASP A 10 6.10 3.16 18.79
N ILE A 11 4.85 3.28 19.25
CA ILE A 11 3.68 3.45 18.38
C ILE A 11 3.06 4.81 18.66
N GLU A 12 3.11 5.71 17.68
CA GLU A 12 2.35 6.96 17.72
C GLU A 12 0.85 6.74 17.52
N PHE A 13 0.05 7.25 18.44
CA PHE A 13 -1.41 7.13 18.41
C PHE A 13 -2.09 8.51 18.41
N PRO A 14 -3.22 8.73 17.71
CA PRO A 14 -3.79 10.08 17.57
C PRO A 14 -4.31 10.72 18.86
N TYR A 15 -4.67 9.90 19.85
CA TYR A 15 -5.20 10.32 21.14
C TYR A 15 -4.69 9.39 22.25
N GLU A 16 -4.98 9.68 23.51
CA GLU A 16 -4.59 8.79 24.61
C GLU A 16 -5.34 7.45 24.50
N PRO A 17 -4.66 6.32 24.27
CA PRO A 17 -5.33 5.06 23.99
C PRO A 17 -5.93 4.44 25.25
N TYR A 18 -7.10 3.84 25.10
CA TYR A 18 -7.73 3.06 26.16
C TYR A 18 -6.98 1.76 26.42
N ASP A 19 -7.13 1.18 27.61
CA ASP A 19 -6.45 -0.08 27.98
C ASP A 19 -6.81 -1.24 27.05
N CYS A 20 -8.05 -1.30 26.56
CA CYS A 20 -8.47 -2.30 25.58
C CYS A 20 -7.76 -2.12 24.23
N GLN A 21 -7.48 -0.88 23.83
CA GLN A 21 -6.74 -0.57 22.60
C GLN A 21 -5.27 -0.93 22.76
N LYS A 22 -4.66 -0.64 23.92
CA LYS A 22 -3.28 -1.05 24.25
C LYS A 22 -3.11 -2.55 24.15
N LYS A 23 -3.97 -3.33 24.82
CA LYS A 23 -3.98 -4.81 24.74
C LYS A 23 -4.16 -5.34 23.32
N TYR A 24 -5.02 -4.68 22.53
CA TYR A 24 -5.21 -5.05 21.13
C TYR A 24 -3.93 -4.83 20.32
N MET A 25 -3.30 -3.66 20.47
CA MET A 25 -2.02 -3.35 19.79
C MET A 25 -0.90 -4.28 20.24
N GLU A 26 -0.81 -4.63 21.53
CA GLU A 26 0.16 -5.61 22.04
C GLU A 26 0.01 -6.97 21.34
N SER A 27 -1.24 -7.43 21.17
CA SER A 27 -1.54 -8.69 20.49
C SER A 27 -1.16 -8.65 19.00
N VAL A 28 -1.41 -7.51 18.32
CA VAL A 28 -0.98 -7.29 16.94
C VAL A 28 0.54 -7.37 16.84
N ILE A 29 1.28 -6.60 17.64
CA ILE A 29 2.74 -6.56 17.63
C ILE A 29 3.33 -7.94 17.93
N ALA A 30 2.82 -8.65 18.94
CA ALA A 30 3.28 -9.99 19.26
C ALA A 30 3.14 -10.94 18.07
N SER A 31 2.00 -10.91 17.36
CA SER A 31 1.78 -11.75 16.19
C SER A 31 2.71 -11.41 15.01
N LEU A 32 2.98 -10.13 14.78
CA LEU A 32 3.90 -9.65 13.74
C LEU A 32 5.35 -10.05 14.04
N VAL A 33 5.80 -9.87 15.28
CA VAL A 33 7.16 -10.23 15.72
C VAL A 33 7.37 -11.74 15.67
N GLN A 34 6.37 -12.53 16.09
CA GLN A 34 6.42 -13.99 16.08
C GLN A 34 6.16 -14.60 14.70
N ARG A 35 5.76 -13.79 13.70
CA ARG A 35 5.38 -14.24 12.35
C ARG A 35 4.25 -15.27 12.35
N GLN A 36 3.22 -15.03 13.16
CA GLN A 36 2.08 -15.92 13.30
C GLN A 36 0.78 -15.28 12.84
N HIS A 37 -0.20 -16.11 12.51
CA HIS A 37 -1.57 -15.66 12.28
C HIS A 37 -2.27 -15.38 13.61
N ALA A 38 -3.01 -14.27 13.69
CA ALA A 38 -3.79 -13.92 14.87
C ALA A 38 -5.25 -13.66 14.49
N ILE A 39 -6.16 -14.17 15.32
CA ILE A 39 -7.58 -13.81 15.29
C ILE A 39 -7.81 -12.88 16.47
N LEU A 40 -8.11 -11.63 16.18
CA LEU A 40 -8.21 -10.58 17.19
C LEU A 40 -9.63 -10.05 17.28
N GLU A 41 -10.28 -10.31 18.41
CA GLU A 41 -11.58 -9.78 18.73
C GLU A 41 -11.50 -8.56 19.65
N SER A 42 -12.44 -7.64 19.49
CA SER A 42 -12.61 -6.49 20.37
C SER A 42 -14.05 -5.99 20.28
N PRO A 43 -14.53 -5.19 21.26
CA PRO A 43 -15.87 -4.60 21.18
C PRO A 43 -16.03 -3.67 19.97
N THR A 44 -17.24 -3.51 19.45
CA THR A 44 -17.52 -2.52 18.40
C THR A 44 -17.36 -1.09 18.94
N GLY A 45 -16.90 -0.16 18.11
CA GLY A 45 -16.76 1.25 18.49
C GLY A 45 -15.46 1.62 19.22
N THR A 46 -14.56 0.67 19.48
CA THR A 46 -13.28 0.92 20.17
C THR A 46 -12.13 1.30 19.24
N GLY A 47 -12.41 1.63 17.97
CA GLY A 47 -11.37 2.05 17.02
C GLY A 47 -10.43 0.92 16.57
N LYS A 48 -10.95 -0.30 16.38
CA LYS A 48 -10.17 -1.48 15.93
C LYS A 48 -9.28 -1.20 14.72
N THR A 49 -9.87 -0.57 13.70
CA THR A 49 -9.18 -0.22 12.45
C THR A 49 -7.99 0.69 12.72
N LEU A 50 -8.16 1.70 13.58
CA LEU A 50 -7.10 2.63 13.93
C LEU A 50 -5.99 1.95 14.73
N CYS A 51 -6.35 1.11 15.71
CA CYS A 51 -5.38 0.34 16.49
C CYS A 51 -4.56 -0.58 15.60
N LEU A 52 -5.23 -1.30 14.67
CA LEU A 52 -4.58 -2.19 13.72
C LEU A 52 -3.63 -1.43 12.79
N LEU A 53 -4.06 -0.29 12.25
CA LEU A 53 -3.23 0.55 11.38
C LEU A 53 -2.00 1.10 12.11
N CYS A 54 -2.18 1.74 13.27
CA CYS A 54 -1.08 2.33 14.03
C CYS A 54 -0.07 1.26 14.48
N ALA A 55 -0.53 0.12 15.01
CA ALA A 55 0.38 -0.95 15.42
C ALA A 55 1.15 -1.55 14.24
N SER A 56 0.47 -1.78 13.10
CA SER A 56 1.14 -2.33 11.92
C SER A 56 2.15 -1.35 11.34
N LEU A 57 1.84 -0.06 11.29
CA LEU A 57 2.74 0.98 10.77
C LEU A 57 3.92 1.27 11.69
N GLY A 58 3.72 1.30 13.02
CA GLY A 58 4.82 1.40 13.97
C GLY A 58 5.76 0.20 13.87
N TRP A 59 5.23 -1.02 13.67
CA TRP A 59 6.05 -2.20 13.41
C TRP A 59 6.80 -2.10 12.07
N LEU A 60 6.18 -1.53 11.03
CA LEU A 60 6.83 -1.31 9.73
C LEU A 60 8.04 -0.38 9.85
N GLU A 61 7.87 0.78 10.49
CA GLU A 61 8.96 1.73 10.73
C GLU A 61 10.09 1.08 11.52
N TYR A 62 9.75 0.37 12.60
CA TYR A 62 10.72 -0.39 13.39
C TYR A 62 11.47 -1.43 12.54
N SER A 63 10.75 -2.21 11.74
CA SER A 63 11.35 -3.26 10.90
C SER A 63 12.31 -2.67 9.86
N LEU A 64 11.93 -1.56 9.23
CA LEU A 64 12.78 -0.84 8.28
C LEU A 64 14.04 -0.29 8.94
N ALA A 65 13.92 0.32 10.13
CA ALA A 65 15.05 0.83 10.89
C ALA A 65 16.04 -0.28 11.27
N GLN A 66 15.53 -1.45 11.70
CA GLN A 66 16.35 -2.61 12.02
C GLN A 66 17.06 -3.19 10.78
N GLN A 67 16.40 -3.20 9.62
CA GLN A 67 17.03 -3.62 8.37
C GLN A 67 18.16 -2.67 7.97
N GLN A 68 17.96 -1.37 8.12
CA GLN A 68 18.97 -0.36 7.80
C GLN A 68 20.19 -0.44 8.73
N LEU A 69 19.98 -0.65 10.03
CA LEU A 69 21.08 -0.82 10.98
C LEU A 69 21.94 -2.06 10.65
N LYS A 70 21.31 -3.19 10.30
CA LYS A 70 22.00 -4.41 9.88
C LYS A 70 22.85 -4.23 8.61
N GLN A 71 22.46 -3.33 7.72
CA GLN A 71 23.25 -3.00 6.54
C GLN A 71 24.51 -2.21 6.91
N LEU A 72 24.40 -1.30 7.89
CA LEU A 72 25.52 -0.48 8.36
C LEU A 72 26.54 -1.26 9.20
N GLU A 73 26.10 -2.33 9.87
CA GLU A 73 26.96 -3.22 10.66
C GLU A 73 27.78 -4.21 9.81
N GLN A 74 27.58 -4.26 8.49
CA GLN A 74 28.42 -5.05 7.59
C GLN A 74 29.86 -4.48 7.60
N PRO A 75 30.88 -5.27 7.92
CA PRO A 75 32.27 -4.82 7.88
C PRO A 75 32.62 -4.24 6.50
N TRP A 76 33.38 -3.13 6.49
CA TRP A 76 34.00 -2.62 5.27
C TRP A 76 35.02 -3.64 4.78
N ASP A 77 34.57 -4.62 4.00
CA ASP A 77 35.45 -5.48 3.22
C ASP A 77 35.90 -4.66 2.01
N GLY A 78 37.16 -4.22 2.00
CA GLY A 78 37.75 -3.39 0.94
C GLY A 78 37.80 -4.07 -0.43
N ARG A 79 36.67 -4.20 -1.12
CA ARG A 79 36.53 -4.79 -2.47
C ARG A 79 36.41 -3.73 -3.56
N ASN A 80 37.28 -3.89 -4.57
CA ASN A 80 37.49 -3.08 -5.78
C ASN A 80 36.22 -2.58 -6.50
N ASP A 81 36.27 -1.31 -6.89
CA ASP A 81 35.29 -0.50 -7.65
C ASP A 81 35.03 -0.94 -9.13
N SER A 82 35.20 -2.21 -9.51
CA SER A 82 35.15 -2.65 -10.92
C SER A 82 34.07 -3.67 -11.28
N ALA A 83 33.11 -3.94 -10.39
CA ALA A 83 31.89 -4.66 -10.76
C ALA A 83 30.70 -3.67 -10.74
N PRO A 84 29.92 -3.53 -11.85
CA PRO A 84 28.65 -2.83 -11.75
C PRO A 84 27.83 -3.54 -10.66
N PRO A 85 27.05 -2.80 -9.84
CA PRO A 85 26.26 -3.42 -8.79
C PRO A 85 25.32 -4.42 -9.46
N SER A 86 25.66 -5.71 -9.42
CA SER A 86 24.76 -6.79 -9.79
C SER A 86 23.73 -6.85 -8.67
N CYS A 87 22.76 -5.97 -8.77
CA CYS A 87 21.69 -5.70 -7.82
C CYS A 87 20.70 -6.87 -7.83
N SER A 88 21.08 -7.97 -7.19
CA SER A 88 20.25 -9.17 -7.03
C SER A 88 20.04 -9.55 -5.57
N SER A 89 19.62 -8.57 -4.77
CA SER A 89 18.74 -8.82 -3.63
C SER A 89 17.84 -7.59 -3.49
N LYS A 90 16.72 -7.60 -4.23
CA LYS A 90 15.60 -6.68 -3.96
C LYS A 90 15.32 -6.82 -2.46
N PHE A 91 15.64 -5.81 -1.67
CA PHE A 91 15.30 -5.83 -0.25
C PHE A 91 13.78 -5.94 -0.16
N ASP A 92 13.30 -7.10 0.29
CA ASP A 92 11.88 -7.34 0.60
C ASP A 92 11.55 -6.53 1.85
N ALA A 93 11.44 -5.22 1.65
CA ALA A 93 10.86 -4.33 2.63
C ALA A 93 9.45 -4.85 2.97
N PRO A 94 9.09 -4.92 4.26
CA PRO A 94 7.79 -5.43 4.66
C PRO A 94 6.67 -4.63 3.98
N LEU A 95 5.73 -5.32 3.32
CA LEU A 95 4.55 -4.73 2.70
C LEU A 95 3.31 -5.07 3.53
N ILE A 96 2.60 -4.04 3.98
CA ILE A 96 1.30 -4.20 4.64
C ILE A 96 0.21 -4.19 3.58
N ILE A 97 -0.59 -5.25 3.53
CA ILE A 97 -1.78 -5.34 2.67
C ILE A 97 -3.01 -5.24 3.57
N PHE A 98 -3.76 -4.15 3.43
CA PHE A 98 -5.01 -3.95 4.15
C PHE A 98 -6.19 -4.34 3.26
N SER A 99 -6.95 -5.36 3.66
CA SER A 99 -8.13 -5.83 2.94
C SER A 99 -9.41 -5.52 3.70
N SER A 100 -10.40 -4.99 2.98
CA SER A 100 -11.73 -4.66 3.52
C SER A 100 -12.83 -5.25 2.62
N ARG A 101 -14.01 -5.54 3.20
CA ARG A 101 -15.15 -6.09 2.44
C ARG A 101 -15.80 -5.04 1.54
N THR A 102 -15.86 -3.78 1.98
CA THR A 102 -16.51 -2.70 1.24
C THR A 102 -15.57 -1.52 1.01
N HIS A 103 -15.82 -0.78 -0.08
CA HIS A 103 -15.10 0.46 -0.38
C HIS A 103 -15.34 1.55 0.67
N ALA A 104 -16.55 1.67 1.22
CA ALA A 104 -16.83 2.63 2.28
C ALA A 104 -15.97 2.35 3.53
N GLN A 105 -15.81 1.08 3.91
CA GLN A 105 -14.93 0.68 5.01
C GLN A 105 -13.45 0.97 4.70
N LEU A 106 -13.03 0.78 3.45
CA LEU A 106 -11.67 1.10 3.02
C LEU A 106 -11.41 2.62 3.07
N ASN A 107 -12.35 3.42 2.58
CA ASN A 107 -12.25 4.89 2.63
C ASN A 107 -12.19 5.38 4.08
N GLN A 108 -12.99 4.81 4.99
CA GLN A 108 -12.88 5.11 6.42
C GLN A 108 -11.49 4.78 6.99
N ALA A 109 -10.89 3.66 6.60
CA ALA A 109 -9.54 3.29 7.00
C ALA A 109 -8.48 4.27 6.44
N ILE A 110 -8.63 4.71 5.19
CA ILE A 110 -7.75 5.71 4.56
C ILE A 110 -7.86 7.06 5.28
N GLN A 111 -9.07 7.50 5.61
CA GLN A 111 -9.28 8.74 6.38
C GLN A 111 -8.69 8.63 7.79
N ALA A 112 -8.84 7.48 8.44
CA ALA A 112 -8.17 7.22 9.72
C ALA A 112 -6.65 7.29 9.58
N PHE A 113 -6.06 6.68 8.55
CA PHE A 113 -4.63 6.75 8.24
C PHE A 113 -4.14 8.19 8.03
N LYS A 114 -4.88 9.01 7.28
CA LYS A 114 -4.55 10.43 7.04
C LYS A 114 -4.44 11.24 8.34
N ASN A 115 -5.17 10.85 9.37
CA ASN A 115 -5.17 11.50 10.69
C ASN A 115 -4.13 10.91 11.66
N THR A 116 -3.19 10.10 11.17
CA THR A 116 -2.08 9.56 11.97
C THR A 116 -0.74 10.22 11.62
N ALA A 117 0.24 10.09 12.51
CA ALA A 117 1.63 10.50 12.28
C ALA A 117 2.25 9.78 11.07
N TYR A 118 1.76 8.58 10.78
CA TYR A 118 2.20 7.75 9.67
C TYR A 118 1.68 8.21 8.31
N SER A 119 0.93 9.33 8.22
CA SER A 119 0.38 9.85 6.96
C SER A 119 1.42 10.24 5.90
N SER A 120 2.70 10.26 6.27
CA SER A 120 3.86 10.39 5.39
C SER A 120 4.18 9.12 4.58
N HIS A 121 3.71 7.95 5.03
CA HIS A 121 3.93 6.68 4.36
C HIS A 121 3.22 6.62 3.01
N LYS A 122 3.88 5.99 2.04
CA LYS A 122 3.30 5.76 0.71
C LYS A 122 2.28 4.64 0.79
N ILE A 123 1.04 4.94 0.39
CA ILE A 123 -0.04 3.96 0.30
C ILE A 123 -0.51 3.85 -1.15
N GLY A 124 -1.04 2.69 -1.51
CA GLY A 124 -1.67 2.46 -2.82
C GLY A 124 -3.00 1.77 -2.64
N VAL A 125 -4.05 2.30 -3.27
CA VAL A 125 -5.40 1.75 -3.20
C VAL A 125 -5.69 0.94 -4.45
N LEU A 126 -6.19 -0.27 -4.27
CA LEU A 126 -6.59 -1.17 -5.35
C LEU A 126 -8.10 -1.13 -5.52
N GLY A 127 -8.57 -1.09 -6.77
CA GLY A 127 -10.00 -1.01 -7.09
C GLY A 127 -10.39 -1.90 -8.27
N SER A 128 -11.70 -2.11 -8.44
CA SER A 128 -12.25 -2.84 -9.60
C SER A 128 -11.99 -2.09 -10.90
N ARG A 129 -12.00 -2.82 -12.02
CA ARG A 129 -12.06 -2.24 -13.37
C ARG A 129 -13.23 -1.27 -13.53
N ASP A 130 -14.34 -1.51 -12.84
CA ASP A 130 -15.53 -0.65 -12.91
C ASP A 130 -15.29 0.76 -12.40
N GLN A 131 -14.41 0.91 -11.40
CA GLN A 131 -14.15 2.17 -10.72
C GLN A 131 -12.96 2.92 -11.33
N LEU A 132 -12.00 2.18 -11.90
CA LEU A 132 -10.75 2.74 -12.42
C LEU A 132 -10.70 2.84 -13.95
N CYS A 133 -11.62 2.18 -14.68
CA CYS A 133 -11.68 2.32 -16.13
C CYS A 133 -12.23 3.68 -16.53
N SER A 134 -11.45 4.42 -17.31
CA SER A 134 -11.85 5.74 -17.84
C SER A 134 -12.42 5.70 -19.26
N LEU A 135 -12.45 4.51 -19.90
CA LEU A 135 -12.92 4.34 -21.28
C LEU A 135 -14.44 4.13 -21.31
N PRO A 136 -15.24 5.04 -21.91
CA PRO A 136 -16.70 4.97 -21.89
C PRO A 136 -17.28 3.69 -22.51
N GLU A 137 -16.66 3.22 -23.60
CA GLU A 137 -17.08 2.02 -24.33
C GLU A 137 -16.98 0.74 -23.48
N VAL A 138 -16.10 0.74 -22.48
CA VAL A 138 -15.99 -0.36 -21.52
C VAL A 138 -16.85 -0.09 -20.30
N ILE A 139 -16.86 1.14 -19.76
CA ILE A 139 -17.59 1.43 -18.50
C ILE A 139 -19.11 1.26 -18.65
N ASN A 140 -19.65 1.55 -19.83
CA ASN A 140 -21.09 1.51 -20.12
C ASN A 140 -21.64 0.10 -20.36
N LEU A 141 -20.80 -0.93 -20.37
CA LEU A 141 -21.26 -2.32 -20.47
C LEU A 141 -21.98 -2.72 -19.18
N GLU A 142 -23.09 -3.45 -19.30
CA GLU A 142 -23.94 -3.78 -18.15
C GLU A 142 -23.28 -4.76 -17.17
N THR A 143 -22.54 -5.75 -17.68
CA THR A 143 -21.98 -6.82 -16.85
C THR A 143 -20.48 -6.66 -16.62
N ASN A 144 -20.03 -6.93 -15.39
CA ASN A 144 -18.60 -6.91 -15.05
C ASN A 144 -17.80 -7.90 -15.91
N SER A 145 -18.38 -9.05 -16.26
CA SER A 145 -17.76 -10.03 -17.16
C SER A 145 -17.52 -9.46 -18.56
N ALA A 146 -18.48 -8.73 -19.13
CA ALA A 146 -18.31 -8.06 -20.41
C ALA A 146 -17.20 -6.99 -20.34
N LYS A 147 -17.17 -6.21 -19.26
CA LYS A 147 -16.11 -5.20 -19.02
C LYS A 147 -14.72 -5.82 -18.96
N VAL A 148 -14.58 -6.92 -18.20
CA VAL A 148 -13.32 -7.66 -18.06
C VAL A 148 -12.88 -8.22 -19.41
N TYR A 149 -13.80 -8.83 -20.16
CA TYR A 149 -13.51 -9.40 -21.48
C TYR A 149 -13.06 -8.32 -22.47
N GLN A 150 -13.84 -7.25 -22.61
CA GLN A 150 -13.53 -6.14 -23.51
C GLN A 150 -12.21 -5.45 -23.14
N CYS A 151 -11.96 -5.25 -21.84
CA CYS A 151 -10.69 -4.71 -21.36
C CYS A 151 -9.51 -5.62 -21.77
N ARG A 152 -9.60 -6.94 -21.53
CA ARG A 152 -8.55 -7.90 -21.90
C ARG A 152 -8.31 -7.93 -23.42
N LEU A 153 -9.37 -7.93 -24.20
CA LEU A 153 -9.30 -7.92 -25.67
C LEU A 153 -8.60 -6.67 -26.19
N ARG A 154 -8.90 -5.50 -25.62
CA ARG A 154 -8.27 -4.24 -26.06
C ARG A 154 -6.81 -4.11 -25.63
N VAL A 155 -6.45 -4.71 -24.50
CA VAL A 155 -5.05 -4.79 -24.06
C VAL A 155 -4.26 -5.73 -24.97
N SER A 156 -4.80 -6.91 -25.29
CA SER A 156 -4.11 -7.86 -26.17
C SER A 156 -3.95 -7.35 -27.61
N THR A 157 -4.97 -6.66 -28.13
CA THR A 157 -4.95 -6.04 -29.46
C THR A 157 -4.26 -4.67 -29.49
N ARG A 158 -3.81 -4.17 -28.32
CA ARG A 158 -3.22 -2.81 -28.15
C ARG A 158 -4.10 -1.67 -28.70
N THR A 159 -5.42 -1.85 -28.67
CA THR A 159 -6.41 -0.86 -29.13
C THR A 159 -6.85 0.11 -28.03
N CYS A 160 -6.59 -0.21 -26.75
CA CYS A 160 -6.91 0.69 -25.64
C CYS A 160 -5.91 1.86 -25.58
N GLU A 161 -6.39 3.08 -25.83
CA GLU A 161 -5.57 4.29 -25.76
C GLU A 161 -4.92 4.49 -24.39
N TYR A 162 -5.70 4.33 -23.31
CA TYR A 162 -5.21 4.50 -21.93
C TYR A 162 -4.12 3.49 -21.56
N TYR A 163 -4.23 2.25 -22.07
CA TYR A 163 -3.21 1.23 -21.86
C TYR A 163 -1.95 1.53 -22.66
N ARG A 164 -2.09 1.93 -23.93
CA ARG A 164 -0.95 2.28 -24.79
C ARG A 164 -0.16 3.47 -24.22
N ASN A 165 -0.84 4.50 -23.74
CA ASN A 165 -0.19 5.64 -23.09
C ASN A 165 0.52 5.23 -21.80
N PHE A 166 -0.11 4.36 -21.01
CA PHE A 166 0.50 3.80 -19.80
C PHE A 166 1.77 2.99 -20.11
N ASP A 167 1.71 2.10 -21.10
CA ASP A 167 2.82 1.22 -21.50
C ASP A 167 4.01 2.03 -22.01
N ALA A 168 3.76 3.06 -22.83
CA ALA A 168 4.79 3.94 -23.37
C ALA A 168 5.47 4.83 -22.30
N ASN A 169 4.73 5.27 -21.28
CA ASN A 169 5.20 6.24 -20.28
C ASN A 169 5.38 5.65 -18.87
N ARG A 170 5.47 4.32 -18.78
CA ARG A 170 5.42 3.57 -17.52
C ARG A 170 6.38 4.08 -16.44
N GLU A 171 7.64 4.33 -16.80
CA GLU A 171 8.68 4.76 -15.86
C GLU A 171 8.43 6.17 -15.33
N LYS A 172 8.15 7.13 -16.23
CA LYS A 172 7.83 8.52 -15.88
C LYS A 172 6.60 8.59 -14.98
N LEU A 173 5.62 7.73 -15.22
CA LEU A 173 4.40 7.62 -14.44
C LEU A 173 4.66 7.04 -13.06
N LEU A 174 5.47 5.99 -12.95
CA LEU A 174 5.89 5.44 -11.66
C LEU A 174 6.65 6.48 -10.83
N ASP A 175 7.52 7.27 -11.44
CA ASP A 175 8.25 8.32 -10.73
C ASP A 175 7.33 9.47 -10.31
N THR A 176 6.40 9.87 -11.18
CA THR A 176 5.35 10.83 -10.83
C THR A 176 4.47 10.31 -9.68
N MET A 177 4.14 9.03 -9.66
CA MET A 177 3.39 8.42 -8.55
C MET A 177 4.19 8.35 -7.26
N LYS A 178 5.50 8.11 -7.34
CA LYS A 178 6.38 8.11 -6.17
C LYS A 178 6.49 9.48 -5.51
N THR A 179 6.35 10.56 -6.28
CA THR A 179 6.42 11.94 -5.78
C THR A 179 5.04 12.50 -5.44
N SER A 180 3.98 12.09 -6.13
CA SER A 180 2.61 12.51 -5.85
C SER A 180 2.05 11.81 -4.60
N LYS A 181 1.32 12.56 -3.78
CA LYS A 181 0.57 12.02 -2.64
C LYS A 181 -0.80 11.50 -3.09
N ILE A 182 -0.82 10.49 -3.95
CA ILE A 182 -2.07 9.79 -4.29
C ILE A 182 -2.41 8.87 -3.12
N THR A 183 -3.53 9.14 -2.45
CA THR A 183 -3.90 8.44 -1.21
C THR A 183 -5.21 7.70 -1.30
N ASP A 184 -6.08 8.06 -2.25
CA ASP A 184 -7.40 7.45 -2.42
C ASP A 184 -7.63 6.98 -3.87
N ILE A 185 -8.61 6.09 -4.03
CA ILE A 185 -9.05 5.57 -5.32
C ILE A 185 -9.61 6.69 -6.23
N GLU A 186 -10.24 7.70 -5.65
CA GLU A 186 -10.79 8.84 -6.40
C GLU A 186 -9.69 9.75 -6.95
N ASP A 187 -8.66 10.02 -6.14
CA ASP A 187 -7.47 10.75 -6.55
C ASP A 187 -6.78 10.01 -7.70
N LEU A 188 -6.65 8.68 -7.56
CA LEU A 188 -6.07 7.82 -8.59
C LEU A 188 -6.90 7.82 -9.88
N ALA A 189 -8.23 7.74 -9.78
CA ALA A 189 -9.12 7.80 -10.94
C ALA A 189 -9.08 9.18 -11.63
N LYS A 190 -9.01 10.27 -10.86
CA LYS A 190 -8.89 11.64 -11.37
C LYS A 190 -7.56 11.83 -12.10
N PHE A 191 -6.45 11.43 -11.48
CA PHE A 191 -5.12 11.46 -12.09
C PHE A 191 -5.08 10.66 -13.40
N GLY A 192 -5.82 9.54 -13.47
CA GLY A 192 -5.89 8.69 -14.66
C GLY A 192 -6.65 9.32 -15.81
N ARG A 193 -7.71 10.08 -15.49
CA ARG A 193 -8.47 10.86 -16.46
C ARG A 193 -7.66 12.04 -17.00
N GLU A 194 -6.99 12.79 -16.12
CA GLU A 194 -6.19 13.97 -16.48
C GLU A 194 -5.03 13.62 -17.40
N HIS A 195 -4.30 12.53 -17.10
CA HIS A 195 -3.12 12.13 -17.86
C HIS A 195 -3.38 11.02 -18.89
N ARG A 196 -4.64 10.59 -19.06
CA ARG A 196 -5.06 9.51 -19.98
C ARG A 196 -4.29 8.20 -19.76
N TYR A 197 -4.15 7.79 -18.49
CA TYR A 197 -3.48 6.55 -18.08
C TYR A 197 -4.47 5.52 -17.53
N PHE A 198 -4.12 4.23 -17.65
CA PHE A 198 -4.85 3.13 -17.02
C PHE A 198 -3.99 2.48 -15.92
N PHE A 199 -4.42 2.58 -14.66
CA PHE A 199 -3.60 2.17 -13.50
C PHE A 199 -3.79 0.74 -13.02
N LEU A 200 -4.79 0.01 -13.53
CA LEU A 200 -5.03 -1.37 -13.11
C LEU A 200 -3.85 -2.31 -13.44
N CYS A 201 -2.96 -1.90 -14.36
CA CYS A 201 -1.78 -2.68 -14.75
C CYS A 201 -0.53 -2.43 -13.89
N LEU A 202 -0.54 -1.44 -12.99
CA LEU A 202 0.61 -1.16 -12.12
C LEU A 202 0.88 -2.27 -11.10
N ILE A 203 -0.14 -3.00 -10.69
CA ILE A 203 -0.03 -3.98 -9.59
C ILE A 203 0.18 -5.40 -10.11
N SER A 204 -0.26 -5.71 -11.34
CA SER A 204 -0.11 -7.06 -11.89
C SER A 204 1.32 -7.41 -12.31
N PHE A 205 2.23 -6.44 -12.39
CA PHE A 205 3.59 -6.63 -12.89
C PHE A 205 4.70 -6.62 -11.83
N ARG A 206 4.35 -6.56 -10.53
CA ARG A 206 5.33 -6.72 -9.44
C ARG A 206 5.45 -8.17 -8.94
N SER A 207 4.69 -9.09 -9.54
CA SER A 207 4.78 -10.54 -9.32
C SER A 207 5.36 -11.24 -10.54
N TYR A 208 6.57 -10.87 -10.97
CA TYR A 208 7.51 -11.71 -11.71
C TYR A 208 8.93 -11.24 -11.44
#